data_AF-A0A072PCB6-F1
#
_entry.id   AF-A0A072PCB6-F1
#
_cell.length_a   1.000
_cell.length_b   1.000
_cell.length_c   1.000
_cell.angle_alpha   90.00
_cell.angle_beta   90.00
_cell.angle_gamma   90.00
#
_symmetry.space_group_name_H-M   'P 1'
#
loop_
_entity.id
_entity.type
_entity.pdbx_description
1 polymer ?
#
loop_
_entity_poly.entity_id
_entity_poly.type
_entity_poly.pdbx_seq_one_letter_code
_entity_poly.pdbx_strand_id
1 'polypeptide(L)'
;MKVVSEEYPLLTRELQSVIGMHENPLRWSSANKDHPGAIALSIVFAISSTLITRDLDPTLSGISIRCINDVQKIPQNLRPQETQVATIRWTCTALCALALCEAINPSSGQLWDLLGRACSTIEDLREEYQLQNMELDDAFIRLEGSLLKLESCTMTYFRLQSPYCALRLNSTVGISTSSGMLSDDLNVLTHQQNIIEHITHFPLQSEDFFESLIPLHLQVRLTTSDISIYSATLYLALHPIFTTSDIVACSASAIIDHFARLNEDKKIISISMAASQVLEAGLVWATYLMCRHQTAQAGSFYAMEPRLALGPILKVSALISSFVARWESGAVYAEAWETFVQLLWNMV
;
A
#
# COMPACT_ATOMS: atom_id res chain seq x y z
N MET A 1 30.12 -37.37 3.61
CA MET A 1 28.99 -36.63 3.03
C MET A 1 27.97 -36.41 4.14
N LYS A 2 27.76 -35.16 4.58
CA LYS A 2 26.66 -34.84 5.49
C LYS A 2 25.38 -34.83 4.66
N VAL A 3 24.54 -35.84 4.85
CA VAL A 3 23.19 -35.89 4.28
C VAL A 3 22.41 -34.77 4.97
N VAL A 4 22.04 -33.75 4.20
CA VAL A 4 21.14 -32.68 4.65
C VAL A 4 19.76 -33.32 4.79
N SER A 5 19.19 -33.22 5.99
CA SER A 5 17.89 -33.77 6.34
C SER A 5 16.78 -33.22 5.45
N GLU A 6 15.69 -33.98 5.29
CA GLU A 6 14.42 -33.55 4.66
C GLU A 6 13.77 -32.43 5.51
N GLU A 7 14.31 -31.22 5.49
CA GLU A 7 13.81 -30.09 6.29
C GLU A 7 12.59 -29.38 5.67
N TYR A 8 12.16 -29.79 4.47
CA TYR A 8 11.06 -29.14 3.77
C TYR A 8 10.03 -30.17 3.26
N PRO A 9 8.98 -30.48 4.04
CA PRO A 9 7.96 -31.47 3.68
C PRO A 9 7.11 -31.10 2.46
N LEU A 10 7.29 -29.89 1.91
CA LEU A 10 6.56 -29.35 0.76
C LEU A 10 7.32 -29.50 -0.58
N LEU A 11 8.57 -29.95 -0.57
CA LEU A 11 9.39 -30.05 -1.79
C LEU A 11 9.48 -31.50 -2.29
N THR A 12 9.01 -31.76 -3.50
CA THR A 12 9.18 -33.05 -4.18
C THR A 12 10.66 -33.35 -4.43
N ARG A 13 11.05 -34.63 -4.44
CA ARG A 13 12.44 -35.08 -4.66
C ARG A 13 13.08 -34.51 -5.94
N GLU A 14 12.29 -34.31 -6.98
CA GLU A 14 12.73 -33.73 -8.25
C GLU A 14 13.12 -32.26 -8.07
N LEU A 15 12.30 -31.46 -7.37
CA LEU A 15 12.64 -30.06 -7.03
C LEU A 15 13.84 -29.96 -6.09
N GLN A 16 13.97 -30.86 -5.11
CA GLN A 16 15.14 -30.90 -4.22
C GLN A 16 16.44 -31.14 -4.99
N SER A 17 16.42 -31.98 -6.03
CA SER A 17 17.61 -32.25 -6.87
C SER A 17 18.04 -31.03 -7.69
N VAL A 18 17.07 -30.25 -8.20
CA VAL A 18 17.32 -29.01 -8.94
C VAL A 18 17.82 -27.91 -8.01
N ILE A 19 17.22 -27.76 -6.83
CA ILE A 19 17.66 -26.80 -5.81
C ILE A 19 19.08 -27.16 -5.32
N GLY A 20 19.41 -28.44 -5.21
CA GLY A 20 20.74 -28.92 -4.82
C GLY A 20 21.85 -28.62 -5.84
N MET A 21 21.51 -28.34 -7.10
CA MET A 21 22.48 -27.90 -8.12
C MET A 21 22.80 -26.40 -8.05
N HIS A 22 21.94 -25.61 -7.39
CA HIS A 22 22.14 -24.18 -7.22
C HIS A 22 22.77 -23.87 -5.86
N GLU A 23 23.71 -22.94 -5.84
CA GLU A 23 24.29 -22.48 -4.58
C GLU A 23 23.19 -21.86 -3.71
N ASN A 24 23.14 -22.25 -2.43
CA ASN A 24 22.15 -21.71 -1.50
C ASN A 24 22.30 -20.17 -1.44
N PRO A 25 21.25 -19.39 -1.78
CA PRO A 25 21.34 -17.93 -1.88
C PRO A 25 21.75 -17.25 -0.58
N LEU A 26 21.35 -17.80 0.57
CA LEU A 26 21.74 -17.29 1.90
C LEU A 26 23.22 -17.56 2.19
N ARG A 27 23.72 -18.72 1.75
CA ARG A 27 25.13 -19.07 1.89
C ARG A 27 25.99 -18.19 0.98
N TRP A 28 25.55 -17.98 -0.26
CA TRP A 28 26.22 -17.11 -1.21
C TRP A 28 26.22 -15.65 -0.73
N SER A 29 25.07 -15.12 -0.28
CA SER A 29 25.00 -13.74 0.22
C SER A 29 25.87 -13.52 1.45
N SER A 30 25.94 -14.51 2.34
CA SER A 30 26.82 -14.46 3.53
C SER A 30 28.31 -14.47 3.18
N ALA A 31 28.69 -15.11 2.07
CA ALA A 31 30.07 -15.16 1.59
C ALA A 31 30.44 -13.94 0.73
N ASN A 32 29.44 -13.26 0.15
CA ASN A 32 29.62 -12.14 -0.79
C ASN A 32 28.94 -10.87 -0.28
N LYS A 33 29.07 -10.56 1.01
CA LYS A 33 28.33 -9.45 1.67
C LYS A 33 28.50 -8.09 1.00
N ASP A 34 29.64 -7.89 0.36
CA ASP A 34 30.00 -6.65 -0.33
C ASP A 34 29.46 -6.58 -1.77
N HIS A 35 28.82 -7.65 -2.26
CA HIS A 35 28.26 -7.69 -3.61
C HIS A 35 26.85 -7.10 -3.62
N PRO A 36 26.50 -6.21 -4.57
CA PRO A 36 25.14 -5.66 -4.73
C PRO A 36 24.02 -6.70 -4.70
N GLY A 37 24.26 -7.86 -5.32
CA GLY A 37 23.35 -9.00 -5.30
C GLY A 37 23.10 -9.59 -3.90
N ALA A 38 24.08 -9.56 -2.99
CA ALA A 38 23.90 -10.04 -1.62
C ALA A 38 23.04 -9.08 -0.79
N ILE A 39 23.18 -7.78 -1.04
CA ILE A 39 22.33 -6.73 -0.44
C ILE A 39 20.88 -6.92 -0.91
N ALA A 40 20.68 -7.06 -2.23
CA ALA A 40 19.37 -7.31 -2.81
C ALA A 40 18.72 -8.58 -2.25
N LEU A 41 19.48 -9.68 -2.11
CA LEU A 41 18.98 -10.91 -1.49
C LEU A 41 18.57 -10.69 -0.04
N SER A 42 19.37 -9.96 0.75
CA SER A 42 19.05 -9.67 2.15
C SER A 42 17.71 -8.91 2.29
N ILE A 43 17.47 -7.94 1.40
CA ILE A 43 16.21 -7.20 1.32
C ILE A 43 15.04 -8.13 0.95
N VAL A 44 15.20 -8.94 -0.10
CA VAL A 44 14.16 -9.89 -0.54
C VAL A 44 13.82 -10.88 0.56
N PHE A 45 14.82 -11.41 1.27
CA PHE A 45 14.61 -12.32 2.40
C PHE A 45 13.91 -11.64 3.56
N ALA A 46 14.26 -10.39 3.91
CA ALA A 46 13.58 -9.65 4.96
C ALA A 46 12.09 -9.44 4.64
N ILE A 47 11.76 -8.96 3.43
CA ILE A 47 10.37 -8.75 3.01
C ILE A 47 9.60 -10.08 2.97
N SER A 48 10.18 -11.10 2.33
CA SER A 48 9.52 -12.40 2.15
C SER A 48 9.28 -13.11 3.49
N SER A 49 10.28 -13.13 4.37
CA SER A 49 10.12 -13.72 5.71
C SER A 49 9.10 -12.96 6.54
N THR A 50 9.03 -11.62 6.44
CA THR A 50 7.99 -10.82 7.11
C THR A 50 6.59 -11.17 6.61
N LEU A 51 6.40 -11.32 5.30
CA LEU A 51 5.12 -11.75 4.70
C LEU A 51 4.75 -13.17 5.15
N ILE A 52 5.69 -14.12 5.10
CA ILE A 52 5.46 -15.52 5.51
C ILE A 52 5.10 -15.59 6.99
N THR A 53 5.81 -14.86 7.85
CA THR A 53 5.53 -14.83 9.29
C THR A 53 4.11 -14.34 9.57
N ARG A 54 3.63 -13.34 8.81
CA ARG A 54 2.29 -12.80 8.97
C ARG A 54 1.20 -13.72 8.40
N ASP A 55 1.39 -14.23 7.19
CA ASP A 55 0.31 -14.89 6.43
C ASP A 55 0.26 -16.41 6.58
N LEU A 56 1.38 -17.05 6.93
CA LEU A 56 1.52 -18.51 6.89
C LEU A 56 1.95 -19.10 8.24
N ASP A 57 2.99 -18.55 8.87
CA ASP A 57 3.58 -19.15 10.07
C ASP A 57 4.20 -18.13 11.04
N PRO A 58 3.45 -17.69 12.07
CA PRO A 58 3.95 -16.77 13.09
C PRO A 58 5.17 -17.28 13.88
N THR A 59 5.41 -18.60 13.89
CA THR A 59 6.55 -19.18 14.61
C THR A 59 7.89 -18.84 13.96
N LEU A 60 7.88 -18.40 12.69
CA LEU A 60 9.07 -17.98 11.96
C LEU A 60 9.50 -16.53 12.25
N SER A 61 8.87 -15.85 13.22
CA SER A 61 9.20 -14.47 13.60
C SER A 61 10.67 -14.24 13.91
N GLY A 62 11.35 -15.20 14.54
CA GLY A 62 12.79 -15.12 14.80
C GLY A 62 13.65 -15.04 13.52
N ILE A 63 13.22 -15.70 12.44
CA ILE A 63 13.90 -15.63 11.13
C ILE A 63 13.69 -14.24 10.51
N SER A 64 12.44 -13.76 10.52
CA SER A 64 12.10 -12.43 10.00
C SER A 64 12.92 -11.33 10.70
N ILE A 65 12.94 -11.32 12.04
CA ILE A 65 13.72 -10.36 12.83
C ILE A 65 15.20 -10.40 12.46
N ARG A 66 15.76 -11.60 12.27
CA ARG A 66 17.16 -11.73 11.85
C ARG A 66 17.41 -11.12 10.48
N CYS A 67 16.55 -11.39 9.49
CA CYS A 67 16.69 -10.82 8.16
C CYS A 67 16.53 -9.28 8.16
N ILE A 68 15.59 -8.74 8.94
CA ILE A 68 15.43 -7.29 9.15
C ILE A 68 16.71 -6.68 9.75
N ASN A 69 17.27 -7.32 10.78
CA ASN A 69 18.52 -6.88 11.40
C ASN A 69 19.72 -6.91 10.45
N ASP A 70 19.73 -7.83 9.49
CA ASP A 70 20.77 -7.88 8.46
C ASP A 70 20.62 -6.71 7.47
N VAL A 71 19.38 -6.32 7.12
CA VAL A 71 19.11 -5.12 6.31
C VAL A 71 19.52 -3.83 7.04
N GLN A 72 19.27 -3.71 8.35
CA GLN A 72 19.67 -2.55 9.15
C GLN A 72 21.19 -2.31 9.16
N LYS A 73 21.99 -3.36 8.94
CA LYS A 73 23.46 -3.28 8.93
C LYS A 73 24.03 -2.92 7.55
N ILE A 74 23.22 -2.89 6.49
CA ILE A 74 23.69 -2.54 5.14
C ILE A 74 24.46 -1.22 5.13
N PRO A 75 23.96 -0.10 5.71
CA PRO A 75 24.67 1.18 5.67
C PRO A 75 26.07 1.14 6.32
N GLN A 76 26.27 0.23 7.29
CA GLN A 76 27.51 0.10 8.05
C GLN A 76 28.54 -0.84 7.38
N ASN A 77 28.06 -1.76 6.52
CA ASN A 77 28.89 -2.79 5.89
C ASN A 77 29.42 -2.39 4.51
N LEU A 78 28.96 -1.27 3.95
CA LEU A 78 29.41 -0.78 2.65
C LEU A 78 30.89 -0.34 2.73
N ARG A 79 31.73 -0.84 1.83
CA ARG A 79 33.17 -0.59 1.87
C ARG A 79 33.49 0.86 1.47
N PRO A 80 34.58 1.45 2.01
CA PRO A 80 35.07 2.78 1.61
C PRO A 80 35.60 2.87 0.17
N GLN A 81 35.58 1.78 -0.61
CA GLN A 81 35.95 1.76 -2.03
C GLN A 81 34.76 1.94 -2.98
N GLU A 82 33.52 1.83 -2.49
CA GLU A 82 32.35 2.12 -3.31
C GLU A 82 32.16 3.63 -3.50
N THR A 83 31.57 4.02 -4.64
CA THR A 83 31.26 5.43 -4.87
C THR A 83 30.25 5.92 -3.83
N GLN A 84 30.40 7.17 -3.40
CA GLN A 84 29.48 7.80 -2.45
C GLN A 84 28.02 7.69 -2.91
N VAL A 85 27.77 7.85 -4.21
CA VAL A 85 26.47 7.62 -4.86
C VAL A 85 25.92 6.21 -4.60
N ALA A 86 26.73 5.16 -4.75
CA ALA A 86 26.28 3.79 -4.53
C ALA A 86 25.95 3.54 -3.05
N THR A 87 26.77 4.07 -2.13
CA THR A 87 26.55 3.94 -0.69
C THR A 87 25.25 4.58 -0.23
N ILE A 88 24.99 5.83 -0.66
CA ILE A 88 23.76 6.56 -0.32
C ILE A 88 22.55 5.84 -0.94
N ARG A 89 22.66 5.37 -2.19
CA ARG A 89 21.60 4.62 -2.86
C ARG A 89 21.22 3.33 -2.12
N TRP A 90 22.19 2.53 -1.71
CA TRP A 90 21.92 1.29 -0.95
C TRP A 90 21.36 1.59 0.43
N THR A 91 21.81 2.67 1.07
CA THR A 91 21.25 3.14 2.35
C THR A 91 19.78 3.50 2.20
N CYS A 92 19.43 4.31 1.19
CA CYS A 92 18.03 4.66 0.91
C CYS A 92 17.19 3.42 0.57
N THR A 93 17.73 2.50 -0.24
CA THR A 93 17.04 1.25 -0.59
C THR A 93 16.76 0.38 0.64
N ALA A 94 17.74 0.27 1.55
CA ALA A 94 17.57 -0.45 2.81
C ALA A 94 16.50 0.21 3.70
N LEU A 95 16.48 1.54 3.80
CA LEU A 95 15.45 2.28 4.56
C LEU A 95 14.04 2.04 3.98
N CYS A 96 13.89 2.09 2.65
CA CYS A 96 12.61 1.75 1.99
C CYS A 96 12.18 0.30 2.30
N ALA A 97 13.12 -0.64 2.27
CA ALA A 97 12.84 -2.04 2.59
C ALA A 97 12.42 -2.25 4.04
N LEU A 98 13.07 -1.56 4.99
CA LEU A 98 12.71 -1.59 6.41
C LEU A 98 11.33 -0.97 6.65
N ALA A 99 11.05 0.17 6.02
CA ALA A 99 9.74 0.80 6.06
C ALA A 99 8.66 -0.16 5.51
N LEU A 100 8.93 -0.85 4.40
CA LEU A 100 8.01 -1.85 3.86
C LEU A 100 7.80 -3.03 4.83
N CYS A 101 8.86 -3.54 5.48
CA CYS A 101 8.73 -4.60 6.49
C CYS A 101 7.84 -4.15 7.67
N GLU A 102 8.03 -2.93 8.15
CA GLU A 102 7.18 -2.33 9.20
C GLU A 102 5.74 -2.12 8.72
N ALA A 103 5.53 -1.76 7.46
CA ALA A 103 4.18 -1.63 6.89
C ALA A 103 3.48 -2.99 6.73
N ILE A 104 4.22 -4.07 6.44
CA ILE A 104 3.70 -5.43 6.34
C ILE A 104 3.24 -5.94 7.72
N ASN A 105 4.05 -5.70 8.75
CA ASN A 105 3.79 -6.11 10.13
C ASN A 105 4.13 -4.96 11.12
N PRO A 106 3.17 -4.06 11.40
CA PRO A 106 3.41 -2.90 12.24
C PRO A 106 3.61 -3.34 13.69
N SER A 107 4.85 -3.26 14.17
CA SER A 107 5.26 -3.78 15.48
C SER A 107 6.02 -2.77 16.32
N SER A 108 6.73 -1.83 15.68
CA SER A 108 7.62 -0.88 16.33
C SER A 108 7.12 0.57 16.23
N GLY A 109 6.19 0.87 15.31
CA GLY A 109 5.69 2.22 15.07
C GLY A 109 6.71 3.13 14.38
N GLN A 110 7.79 2.58 13.85
CA GLN A 110 8.90 3.35 13.24
C GLN A 110 8.69 3.69 11.76
N LEU A 111 7.54 3.32 11.18
CA LEU A 111 7.28 3.48 9.74
C LEU A 111 7.55 4.91 9.25
N TRP A 112 7.05 5.92 9.96
CA TRP A 112 7.26 7.32 9.60
C TRP A 112 8.71 7.79 9.75
N ASP A 113 9.43 7.32 10.78
CA ASP A 113 10.84 7.66 10.97
C ASP A 113 11.68 7.08 9.83
N LEU A 114 11.45 5.81 9.48
CA LEU A 114 12.15 5.13 8.38
C LEU A 114 11.88 5.83 7.04
N LEU A 115 10.64 6.23 6.79
CA LEU A 115 10.28 7.00 5.59
C LEU A 115 10.92 8.39 5.58
N GLY A 116 10.86 9.14 6.68
CA GLY A 116 11.49 10.45 6.78
C GLY A 116 13.00 10.39 6.53
N ARG A 117 13.66 9.36 7.07
CA ARG A 117 15.09 9.10 6.81
C ARG A 117 15.35 8.71 5.35
N ALA A 118 14.48 7.90 4.74
CA ALA A 118 14.60 7.55 3.33
C ALA A 118 14.43 8.79 2.43
N CYS A 119 13.46 9.65 2.72
CA CYS A 119 13.24 10.93 2.03
C CYS A 119 14.42 11.89 2.18
N SER A 120 15.06 11.97 3.35
CA SER A 120 16.30 12.74 3.50
C SER A 120 17.43 12.12 2.66
N THR A 121 17.60 10.80 2.73
CA THR A 121 18.71 10.09 2.06
C THR A 121 18.62 10.17 0.54
N ILE A 122 17.41 10.21 -0.03
CA ILE A 122 17.25 10.35 -1.49
C ILE A 122 17.51 11.77 -1.98
N GLU A 123 17.26 12.79 -1.15
CA GLU A 123 17.67 14.16 -1.43
C GLU A 123 19.19 14.28 -1.37
N ASP A 124 19.84 13.70 -0.35
CA ASP A 124 21.31 13.62 -0.28
C ASP A 124 21.89 12.92 -1.52
N LEU A 125 21.23 11.85 -1.99
CA LEU A 125 21.62 11.16 -3.22
C LEU A 125 21.54 12.09 -4.43
N ARG A 126 20.43 12.83 -4.57
CA ARG A 126 20.21 13.77 -5.67
C ARG A 126 21.27 14.88 -5.67
N GLU A 127 21.60 15.43 -4.50
CA GLU A 127 22.67 16.41 -4.33
C GLU A 127 24.02 15.83 -4.76
N GLU A 128 24.32 14.58 -4.40
CA GLU A 128 25.56 13.92 -4.81
C GLU A 128 25.67 13.77 -6.33
N TYR A 129 24.58 13.42 -7.03
CA TYR A 129 24.56 13.43 -8.51
C TYR A 129 24.90 14.81 -9.07
N GLN A 130 24.32 15.87 -8.50
CA GLN A 130 24.58 17.24 -8.93
C GLN A 130 26.02 17.67 -8.68
N LEU A 131 26.58 17.35 -7.51
CA LEU A 131 27.96 17.64 -7.14
C LEU A 131 28.95 16.95 -8.10
N GLN A 132 28.64 15.73 -8.52
CA GLN A 132 29.45 14.97 -9.48
C GLN A 132 29.16 15.33 -10.95
N ASN A 133 28.25 16.28 -11.22
CA ASN A 133 27.75 16.63 -12.56
C ASN A 133 27.28 15.41 -13.36
N MET A 134 26.61 14.47 -12.69
CA MET A 134 26.05 13.27 -13.30
C MET A 134 24.55 13.46 -13.56
N GLU A 135 24.07 12.93 -14.68
CA GLU A 135 22.63 12.80 -14.91
C GLU A 135 22.02 11.75 -14.00
N LEU A 136 20.76 11.94 -13.61
CA LEU A 136 20.01 10.99 -12.79
C LEU A 136 19.77 9.72 -13.62
N ASP A 137 20.22 8.58 -13.10
CA ASP A 137 20.07 7.30 -13.77
C ASP A 137 18.71 6.62 -13.47
N ASP A 138 18.40 5.56 -14.23
CA ASP A 138 17.17 4.78 -14.05
C ASP A 138 17.04 4.16 -12.65
N ALA A 139 18.17 3.88 -11.98
CA ALA A 139 18.14 3.30 -10.64
C ALA A 139 17.67 4.34 -9.62
N PHE A 140 18.13 5.59 -9.75
CA PHE A 140 17.62 6.72 -8.98
C PHE A 140 16.11 6.91 -9.21
N ILE A 141 15.68 6.98 -10.48
CA ILE A 141 14.26 7.23 -10.83
C ILE A 141 13.36 6.13 -10.25
N ARG A 142 13.76 4.85 -10.35
CA ARG A 142 13.00 3.74 -9.77
C ARG A 142 12.93 3.80 -8.25
N LEU A 143 14.03 4.17 -7.60
CA LEU A 143 14.08 4.30 -6.15
C LEU A 143 13.19 5.44 -5.66
N GLU A 144 13.25 6.59 -6.32
CA GLU A 144 12.38 7.74 -6.05
C GLU A 144 10.91 7.39 -6.25
N GLY A 145 10.56 6.77 -7.38
CA GLY A 145 9.19 6.32 -7.62
C GLY A 145 8.70 5.32 -6.57
N SER A 146 9.56 4.42 -6.11
CA SER A 146 9.20 3.44 -5.07
C SER A 146 8.99 4.10 -3.71
N LEU A 147 9.84 5.06 -3.34
CA LEU A 147 9.71 5.82 -2.10
C LEU A 147 8.45 6.68 -2.12
N LEU A 148 8.18 7.38 -3.24
CA LEU A 148 6.94 8.17 -3.42
C LEU A 148 5.70 7.30 -3.23
N LYS A 149 5.65 6.11 -3.84
CA LYS A 149 4.54 5.16 -3.66
C LYS A 149 4.37 4.73 -2.20
N LEU A 150 5.47 4.39 -1.52
CA LEU A 150 5.41 3.93 -0.14
C LEU A 150 4.96 5.04 0.80
N GLU A 151 5.51 6.24 0.63
CA GLU A 151 5.17 7.40 1.43
C GLU A 151 3.72 7.85 1.18
N SER A 152 3.26 7.90 -0.07
CA SER A 152 1.89 8.31 -0.40
C SER A 152 0.85 7.33 0.18
N CYS A 153 1.10 6.01 0.11
CA CYS A 153 0.23 5.03 0.73
C CYS A 153 0.16 5.20 2.25
N THR A 154 1.31 5.48 2.86
CA THR A 154 1.43 5.72 4.31
C THR A 154 0.74 7.02 4.74
N MET A 155 0.90 8.07 3.94
CA MET A 155 0.24 9.37 4.08
C MET A 155 -1.28 9.23 4.11
N THR A 156 -1.86 8.52 3.13
CA THR A 156 -3.30 8.25 3.08
C THR A 156 -3.77 7.47 4.30
N TYR A 157 -3.00 6.46 4.73
CA TYR A 157 -3.35 5.65 5.90
C TYR A 157 -3.38 6.44 7.22
N PHE A 158 -2.37 7.28 7.48
CA PHE A 158 -2.31 8.07 8.72
C PHE A 158 -3.02 9.42 8.61
N ARG A 159 -3.48 9.82 7.42
CA ARG A 159 -4.05 11.15 7.13
C ARG A 159 -3.13 12.31 7.53
N LEU A 160 -1.82 12.11 7.40
CA LEU A 160 -0.79 13.11 7.68
C LEU A 160 -0.26 13.65 6.37
N GLN A 161 -0.05 14.96 6.24
CA GLN A 161 0.56 15.52 5.03
C GLN A 161 2.07 15.21 4.99
N SER A 162 2.56 14.75 3.84
CA SER A 162 4.00 14.66 3.57
C SER A 162 4.47 15.88 2.76
N PRO A 163 5.46 16.65 3.28
CA PRO A 163 6.14 17.68 2.51
C PRO A 163 6.87 17.13 1.28
N TYR A 164 7.43 15.92 1.37
CA TYR A 164 8.18 15.30 0.27
C TYR A 164 7.24 14.96 -0.91
N CYS A 165 6.12 14.28 -0.64
CA CYS A 165 5.06 14.05 -1.63
C CYS A 165 4.58 15.36 -2.25
N ALA A 166 4.26 16.38 -1.43
CA ALA A 166 3.74 17.66 -1.91
C ALA A 166 4.72 18.38 -2.85
N LEU A 167 6.02 18.34 -2.56
CA LEU A 167 7.07 18.91 -3.42
C LEU A 167 7.24 18.11 -4.71
N ARG A 168 7.27 16.78 -4.62
CA ARG A 168 7.74 15.90 -5.71
C ARG A 168 6.65 15.50 -6.68
N LEU A 169 5.41 15.30 -6.23
CA LEU A 169 4.27 15.00 -7.11
C LEU A 169 3.94 16.20 -8.02
N ASN A 170 4.05 17.43 -7.49
CA ASN A 170 3.88 18.64 -8.29
C ASN A 170 4.99 18.83 -9.36
N SER A 171 6.23 18.42 -9.05
CA SER A 171 7.34 18.50 -10.01
C SER A 171 7.26 17.45 -11.13
N THR A 172 6.68 16.28 -10.85
CA THR A 172 6.59 15.17 -11.82
C THR A 172 5.49 15.37 -12.86
N VAL A 173 4.43 16.13 -12.56
CA VAL A 173 3.42 16.55 -13.56
C VAL A 173 4.01 17.51 -14.62
N GLY A 174 5.08 18.24 -14.29
CA GLY A 174 5.74 19.18 -15.21
C GLY A 174 6.74 18.55 -16.19
N ILE A 175 7.25 17.34 -15.90
CA ILE A 175 8.29 16.68 -16.70
C ILE A 175 7.63 15.65 -17.62
N SER A 176 6.88 16.15 -18.59
CA SER A 176 6.43 15.37 -19.76
C SER A 176 7.58 15.20 -20.75
N THR A 177 8.65 14.51 -20.35
CA THR A 177 9.75 14.17 -21.27
C THR A 177 9.90 12.66 -21.39
N SER A 178 9.31 12.13 -22.46
CA SER A 178 9.81 11.03 -23.30
C SER A 178 10.11 9.64 -22.71
N SER A 179 9.88 9.37 -21.43
CA SER A 179 9.91 8.00 -20.88
C SER A 179 8.61 7.73 -20.13
N GLY A 180 7.76 6.84 -20.65
CA GLY A 180 6.44 6.49 -20.13
C GLY A 180 6.47 5.74 -18.79
N MET A 181 7.11 6.30 -17.77
CA MET A 181 7.38 5.63 -16.48
C MET A 181 6.74 6.28 -15.25
N LEU A 182 5.88 7.30 -15.41
CA LEU A 182 4.92 7.59 -14.33
C LEU A 182 3.87 6.48 -14.35
N SER A 183 4.06 5.50 -13.47
CA SER A 183 3.10 4.44 -13.19
C SER A 183 1.71 5.05 -12.99
N ASP A 184 0.67 4.46 -13.58
CA ASP A 184 -0.73 4.92 -13.44
C ASP A 184 -1.10 5.19 -11.96
N ASP A 185 -0.60 4.36 -11.03
CA ASP A 185 -0.68 4.56 -9.58
C ASP A 185 -0.28 5.96 -9.11
N LEU A 186 0.88 6.49 -9.55
CA LEU A 186 1.38 7.79 -9.11
C LEU A 186 0.53 8.93 -9.65
N ASN A 187 0.01 8.78 -10.87
CA ASN A 187 -0.91 9.76 -11.46
C ASN A 187 -2.21 9.82 -10.64
N VAL A 188 -2.78 8.66 -10.31
CA VAL A 188 -3.97 8.56 -9.45
C VAL A 188 -3.71 9.18 -8.08
N LEU A 189 -2.56 8.92 -7.47
CA LEU A 189 -2.18 9.50 -6.18
C LEU A 189 -2.10 11.03 -6.21
N THR A 190 -1.52 11.61 -7.28
CA THR A 190 -1.47 13.08 -7.46
C THR A 190 -2.87 13.67 -7.53
N HIS A 191 -3.76 13.08 -8.34
CA HIS A 191 -5.15 13.53 -8.44
C HIS A 191 -5.91 13.37 -7.12
N GLN A 192 -5.68 12.28 -6.39
CA GLN A 192 -6.27 12.06 -5.08
C GLN A 192 -5.85 13.15 -4.07
N GLN A 193 -4.56 13.48 -4.02
CA GLN A 193 -4.05 14.56 -3.15
C GLN A 193 -4.67 15.91 -3.51
N ASN A 194 -4.72 16.22 -4.80
CA ASN A 194 -5.30 17.46 -5.30
C ASN A 194 -6.78 17.59 -4.87
N ILE A 195 -7.55 16.50 -4.97
CA ILE A 195 -8.94 16.44 -4.50
C ILE A 195 -9.02 16.71 -2.99
N ILE A 196 -8.23 16.00 -2.18
CA ILE A 196 -8.23 16.14 -0.71
C ILE A 196 -7.87 17.57 -0.30
N GLU A 197 -6.88 18.17 -0.95
CA GLU A 197 -6.46 19.54 -0.70
C GLU A 197 -7.59 20.53 -1.04
N HIS A 198 -8.25 20.37 -2.18
CA HIS A 198 -9.37 21.23 -2.58
C HIS A 198 -10.59 21.08 -1.67
N ILE A 199 -10.91 19.86 -1.23
CA ILE A 199 -11.99 19.61 -0.26
C ILE A 199 -11.69 20.33 1.06
N THR A 200 -10.43 20.29 1.50
CA THR A 200 -10.02 20.90 2.77
C THR A 200 -10.08 22.43 2.73
N HIS A 201 -9.68 23.05 1.61
CA HIS A 201 -9.61 24.50 1.49
C HIS A 201 -10.88 25.15 0.91
N PHE A 202 -11.63 24.43 0.07
CA PHE A 202 -12.78 24.94 -0.67
C PHE A 202 -13.98 23.97 -0.66
N PRO A 203 -14.56 23.66 0.51
CA PRO A 203 -15.59 22.61 0.65
C PRO A 203 -16.96 22.94 0.02
N LEU A 204 -17.18 24.20 -0.41
CA LEU A 204 -18.48 24.67 -0.91
C LEU A 204 -18.61 24.64 -2.44
N GLN A 205 -17.68 23.98 -3.14
CA GLN A 205 -17.71 23.87 -4.60
C GLN A 205 -18.74 22.83 -5.08
N SER A 206 -19.16 22.93 -6.34
CA SER A 206 -20.12 21.99 -6.94
C SER A 206 -19.52 20.60 -7.19
N GLU A 207 -20.38 19.59 -7.34
CA GLU A 207 -19.96 18.23 -7.73
C GLU A 207 -19.20 18.26 -9.07
N ASP A 208 -19.68 19.02 -10.05
CA ASP A 208 -19.01 19.21 -11.36
C ASP A 208 -17.58 19.74 -11.23
N PHE A 209 -17.33 20.64 -10.27
CA PHE A 209 -15.99 21.18 -10.03
C PHE A 209 -15.06 20.06 -9.54
N PHE A 210 -15.48 19.28 -8.54
CA PHE A 210 -14.66 18.20 -8.01
C PHE A 210 -14.50 17.05 -9.01
N GLU A 211 -15.53 16.73 -9.79
CA GLU A 211 -15.43 15.75 -10.87
C GLU A 211 -14.43 16.19 -11.95
N SER A 212 -14.32 17.50 -12.23
CA SER A 212 -13.33 18.03 -13.17
C SER A 212 -11.87 17.84 -12.71
N LEU A 213 -11.64 17.56 -11.41
CA LEU A 213 -10.31 17.23 -10.88
C LEU A 213 -9.91 15.77 -11.19
N ILE A 214 -10.87 14.91 -11.54
CA ILE A 214 -10.65 13.52 -11.94
C ILE A 214 -10.33 13.47 -13.44
N PRO A 215 -9.25 12.77 -13.86
CA PRO A 215 -8.91 12.62 -15.27
C PRO A 215 -10.07 12.06 -16.10
N LEU A 216 -10.31 12.62 -17.29
CA LEU A 216 -11.42 12.23 -18.18
C LEU A 216 -11.51 10.73 -18.47
N HIS A 217 -10.37 10.02 -18.53
CA HIS A 217 -10.33 8.58 -18.78
C HIS A 217 -10.65 7.73 -17.53
N LEU A 218 -10.68 8.33 -16.34
CA LEU A 218 -11.06 7.71 -15.07
C LEU A 218 -12.45 8.13 -14.58
N GLN A 219 -13.09 9.12 -15.22
CA GLN A 219 -14.44 9.56 -14.90
C GLN A 219 -15.47 8.46 -15.20
N VAL A 220 -16.37 8.21 -14.25
CA VAL A 220 -17.41 7.18 -14.33
C VAL A 220 -18.67 7.81 -14.91
N ARG A 221 -19.04 7.41 -16.13
CA ARG A 221 -20.22 7.96 -16.82
C ARG A 221 -21.53 7.27 -16.43
N LEU A 222 -21.46 6.01 -15.99
CA LEU A 222 -22.62 5.19 -15.64
C LEU A 222 -22.27 4.33 -14.40
N THR A 223 -23.13 4.36 -13.39
CA THR A 223 -22.98 3.58 -12.14
C THR A 223 -23.13 2.07 -12.34
N THR A 224 -23.61 1.63 -13.50
CA THR A 224 -23.76 0.22 -13.88
C THR A 224 -22.53 -0.37 -14.56
N SER A 225 -21.52 0.45 -14.88
CA SER A 225 -20.27 -0.02 -15.49
C SER A 225 -19.27 -0.51 -14.43
N ASP A 226 -18.39 -1.44 -14.82
CA ASP A 226 -17.29 -1.91 -13.97
C ASP A 226 -16.36 -0.73 -13.62
N ILE A 227 -16.41 -0.27 -12.38
CA ILE A 227 -15.57 0.82 -11.88
C ILE A 227 -14.17 0.26 -11.62
N SER A 228 -13.17 0.82 -12.31
CA SER A 228 -11.76 0.47 -12.08
C SER A 228 -11.32 0.85 -10.66
N ILE A 229 -10.31 0.17 -10.10
CA ILE A 229 -9.80 0.52 -8.77
C ILE A 229 -9.30 1.98 -8.71
N TYR A 230 -8.66 2.46 -9.79
CA TYR A 230 -8.17 3.84 -9.89
C TYR A 230 -9.30 4.86 -9.86
N SER A 231 -10.36 4.64 -10.65
CA SER A 231 -11.57 5.47 -10.62
C SER A 231 -12.20 5.43 -9.22
N ALA A 232 -12.35 4.24 -8.65
CA ALA A 232 -12.97 4.05 -7.36
C ALA A 232 -12.21 4.79 -6.23
N THR A 233 -10.87 4.76 -6.25
CA THR A 233 -10.03 5.49 -5.29
C THR A 233 -10.25 7.01 -5.38
N LEU A 234 -10.33 7.57 -6.60
CA LEU A 234 -10.55 9.00 -6.80
C LEU A 234 -11.95 9.44 -6.37
N TYR A 235 -12.99 8.69 -6.76
CA TYR A 235 -14.36 9.00 -6.35
C TYR A 235 -14.58 8.76 -4.85
N LEU A 236 -13.93 7.77 -4.23
CA LEU A 236 -14.00 7.60 -2.78
C LEU A 236 -13.42 8.83 -2.06
N ALA A 237 -12.36 9.46 -2.57
CA ALA A 237 -11.80 10.67 -1.97
C ALA A 237 -12.80 11.85 -1.90
N LEU A 238 -13.88 11.82 -2.67
CA LEU A 238 -14.98 12.81 -2.64
C LEU A 238 -15.97 12.59 -1.49
N HIS A 239 -15.90 11.46 -0.78
CA HIS A 239 -16.86 11.08 0.24
C HIS A 239 -17.07 12.09 1.38
N PRO A 240 -16.11 12.96 1.80
CA PRO A 240 -16.35 13.91 2.88
C PRO A 240 -17.46 14.93 2.58
N ILE A 241 -17.73 15.20 1.30
CA ILE A 241 -18.77 16.14 0.85
C ILE A 241 -19.92 15.38 0.17
N PHE A 242 -19.63 14.32 -0.58
CA PHE A 242 -20.58 13.66 -1.49
C PHE A 242 -20.98 12.24 -1.05
N THR A 243 -21.15 12.00 0.26
CA THR A 243 -21.47 10.66 0.80
C THR A 243 -22.81 10.10 0.30
N THR A 244 -23.74 10.96 -0.16
CA THR A 244 -25.03 10.55 -0.72
C THR A 244 -25.00 10.26 -2.23
N SER A 245 -23.86 10.47 -2.89
CA SER A 245 -23.71 10.24 -4.33
C SER A 245 -23.66 8.75 -4.66
N ASP A 246 -24.45 8.32 -5.65
CA ASP A 246 -24.49 6.93 -6.12
C ASP A 246 -23.12 6.46 -6.63
N ILE A 247 -22.36 7.34 -7.30
CA ILE A 247 -21.03 7.00 -7.84
C ILE A 247 -20.04 6.76 -6.71
N VAL A 248 -20.08 7.58 -5.66
CA VAL A 248 -19.21 7.43 -4.48
C VAL A 248 -19.53 6.12 -3.76
N ALA A 249 -20.81 5.79 -3.58
CA ALA A 249 -21.23 4.52 -3.00
C ALA A 249 -20.78 3.32 -3.85
N CYS A 250 -21.05 3.32 -5.16
CA CYS A 250 -20.60 2.26 -6.06
C CYS A 250 -19.08 2.10 -6.06
N SER A 251 -18.33 3.21 -5.95
CA SER A 251 -16.88 3.21 -5.83
C SER A 251 -16.40 2.56 -4.52
N ALA A 252 -17.08 2.84 -3.40
CA ALA A 252 -16.82 2.17 -2.14
C ALA A 252 -17.04 0.65 -2.25
N SER A 253 -18.13 0.21 -2.88
CA SER A 253 -18.38 -1.21 -3.15
C SER A 253 -17.28 -1.84 -4.03
N ALA A 254 -16.83 -1.13 -5.07
CA ALA A 254 -15.77 -1.61 -5.96
C ALA A 254 -14.43 -1.78 -5.22
N ILE A 255 -14.11 -0.89 -4.26
CA ILE A 255 -12.93 -1.02 -3.40
C ILE A 255 -13.04 -2.25 -2.48
N ILE A 256 -14.20 -2.47 -1.87
CA ILE A 256 -14.44 -3.66 -1.03
C ILE A 256 -14.25 -4.94 -1.85
N ASP A 257 -14.80 -4.98 -3.06
CA ASP A 257 -14.68 -6.13 -3.98
C ASP A 257 -13.24 -6.34 -4.47
N HIS A 258 -12.48 -5.26 -4.65
CA HIS A 258 -11.06 -5.35 -4.95
C HIS A 258 -10.29 -6.00 -3.81
N PHE A 259 -10.48 -5.54 -2.56
CA PHE A 259 -9.79 -6.11 -1.41
C PHE A 259 -10.24 -7.53 -1.09
N ALA A 260 -11.51 -7.89 -1.33
CA ALA A 260 -11.98 -9.26 -1.23
C ALA A 260 -11.19 -10.20 -2.15
N ARG A 261 -11.02 -9.82 -3.42
CA ARG A 261 -10.21 -10.59 -4.40
C ARG A 261 -8.73 -10.66 -4.01
N LEU A 262 -8.14 -9.55 -3.58
CA LEU A 262 -6.75 -9.55 -3.11
C LEU A 262 -6.56 -10.44 -1.88
N ASN A 263 -7.55 -10.50 -0.99
CA ASN A 263 -7.50 -11.35 0.18
C ASN A 263 -7.55 -12.83 -0.17
N GLU A 264 -8.47 -13.23 -1.05
CA GLU A 264 -8.61 -14.60 -1.56
C GLU A 264 -7.30 -15.07 -2.22
N ASP A 265 -6.67 -14.20 -2.99
CA ASP A 265 -5.41 -14.46 -3.69
C ASP A 265 -4.14 -14.32 -2.81
N LYS A 266 -4.27 -13.97 -1.52
CA LYS A 266 -3.15 -13.64 -0.61
C LYS A 266 -2.19 -12.56 -1.14
N LYS A 267 -2.74 -11.55 -1.82
CA LYS A 267 -1.99 -10.43 -2.43
C LYS A 267 -1.99 -9.14 -1.60
N ILE A 268 -2.51 -9.17 -0.37
CA ILE A 268 -2.51 -8.00 0.50
C ILE A 268 -1.12 -7.77 1.07
N ILE A 269 -0.51 -6.62 0.76
CA ILE A 269 0.86 -6.30 1.23
C ILE A 269 0.85 -5.73 2.64
N SER A 270 -0.08 -4.84 2.98
CA SER A 270 -0.23 -4.29 4.34
C SER A 270 -1.65 -4.51 4.85
N ILE A 271 -1.79 -5.31 5.91
CA ILE A 271 -3.10 -5.63 6.50
C ILE A 271 -3.69 -4.41 7.19
N SER A 272 -2.89 -3.60 7.88
CA SER A 272 -3.37 -2.40 8.57
C SER A 272 -3.90 -1.37 7.58
N MET A 273 -3.16 -1.10 6.50
CA MET A 273 -3.60 -0.17 5.46
C MET A 273 -4.84 -0.68 4.73
N ALA A 274 -4.90 -1.97 4.40
CA ALA A 274 -6.08 -2.60 3.81
C ALA A 274 -7.29 -2.52 4.74
N ALA A 275 -7.12 -2.79 6.04
CA ALA A 275 -8.19 -2.70 7.03
C ALA A 275 -8.79 -1.29 7.08
N SER A 276 -7.96 -0.25 7.14
CA SER A 276 -8.43 1.14 7.13
C SER A 276 -9.21 1.49 5.86
N GLN A 277 -8.70 1.12 4.67
CA GLN A 277 -9.38 1.42 3.40
C GLN A 277 -10.70 0.66 3.26
N VAL A 278 -10.72 -0.62 3.65
CA VAL A 278 -11.93 -1.46 3.63
C VAL A 278 -13.00 -0.90 4.58
N LEU A 279 -12.60 -0.42 5.76
CA LEU A 279 -13.52 0.20 6.70
C LEU A 279 -14.03 1.55 6.23
N GLU A 280 -13.16 2.40 5.69
CA GLU A 280 -13.57 3.68 5.11
C GLU A 280 -14.61 3.47 4.01
N ALA A 281 -14.35 2.56 3.08
CA ALA A 281 -15.32 2.17 2.05
C ALA A 281 -16.61 1.59 2.66
N GLY A 282 -16.51 0.72 3.66
CA GLY A 282 -17.66 0.16 4.37
C GLY A 282 -18.54 1.22 5.03
N LEU A 283 -17.91 2.21 5.69
CA LEU A 283 -18.59 3.34 6.33
C LEU A 283 -19.30 4.22 5.31
N VAL A 284 -18.63 4.53 4.18
CA VAL A 284 -19.24 5.31 3.09
C VAL A 284 -20.46 4.60 2.52
N TRP A 285 -20.35 3.29 2.25
CA TRP A 285 -21.46 2.49 1.76
C TRP A 285 -22.64 2.44 2.74
N ALA A 286 -22.36 2.16 4.02
CA ALA A 286 -23.39 2.08 5.04
C ALA A 286 -24.09 3.43 5.26
N THR A 287 -23.33 4.53 5.28
CA THR A 287 -23.89 5.88 5.43
C THR A 287 -24.80 6.22 4.25
N TYR A 288 -24.38 5.87 3.03
CA TYR A 288 -25.21 6.00 1.84
C TYR A 288 -26.54 5.23 1.98
N LEU A 289 -26.52 3.99 2.47
CA LEU A 289 -27.73 3.20 2.70
C LEU A 289 -28.67 3.86 3.72
N MET A 290 -28.12 4.39 4.81
CA MET A 290 -28.90 5.11 5.83
C MET A 290 -29.59 6.35 5.24
N CYS A 291 -28.84 7.15 4.47
CA CYS A 291 -29.39 8.34 3.80
C CYS A 291 -30.46 7.98 2.77
N ARG A 292 -30.27 6.89 2.01
CA ARG A 292 -31.27 6.39 1.08
C ARG A 292 -32.52 5.87 1.77
N HIS A 293 -32.39 5.21 2.91
CA HIS A 293 -33.55 4.74 3.66
C HIS A 293 -34.41 5.90 4.17
N GLN A 294 -33.78 6.94 4.72
CA GLN A 294 -34.47 8.15 5.20
C GLN A 294 -35.20 8.89 4.07
N THR A 295 -34.58 9.00 2.89
CA THR A 295 -35.19 9.67 1.73
C THR A 295 -36.28 8.82 1.07
N ALA A 296 -36.16 7.49 1.05
CA ALA A 296 -37.19 6.59 0.53
C ALA A 296 -38.49 6.63 1.37
N GLN A 297 -38.38 6.82 2.69
CA GLN A 297 -39.54 7.03 3.57
C GLN A 297 -40.30 8.35 3.25
N ALA A 298 -39.63 9.33 2.63
CA ALA A 298 -40.20 10.63 2.27
C ALA A 298 -40.92 10.67 0.91
N GLY A 299 -40.93 9.55 0.16
CA GLY A 299 -41.73 9.38 -1.05
C GLY A 299 -40.92 9.03 -2.29
N SER A 300 -41.07 7.78 -2.74
CA SER A 300 -40.74 7.25 -4.07
C SER A 300 -39.26 7.23 -4.47
N PHE A 301 -38.54 6.13 -4.16
CA PHE A 301 -37.37 5.68 -4.93
C PHE A 301 -37.24 4.14 -4.94
N TYR A 302 -36.64 3.60 -6.00
CA TYR A 302 -36.40 2.18 -6.25
C TYR A 302 -35.77 1.47 -5.03
N ALA A 303 -36.44 0.45 -4.53
CA ALA A 303 -35.88 -0.42 -3.49
C ALA A 303 -34.66 -1.15 -4.05
N MET A 304 -33.47 -0.87 -3.50
CA MET A 304 -32.27 -1.65 -3.77
C MET A 304 -32.49 -3.08 -3.28
N GLU A 305 -32.11 -4.07 -4.09
CA GLU A 305 -32.24 -5.47 -3.68
C GLU A 305 -31.43 -5.71 -2.39
N PRO A 306 -31.97 -6.38 -1.36
CA PRO A 306 -31.28 -6.60 -0.09
C PRO A 306 -29.90 -7.24 -0.24
N ARG A 307 -29.72 -8.08 -1.27
CA ARG A 307 -28.43 -8.68 -1.62
C ARG A 307 -27.39 -7.66 -2.06
N LEU A 308 -27.81 -6.67 -2.85
CA LEU A 308 -26.92 -5.59 -3.32
C LEU A 308 -26.60 -4.63 -2.17
N ALA A 309 -27.57 -4.34 -1.30
CA ALA A 309 -27.35 -3.47 -0.14
C ALA A 309 -26.43 -4.10 0.93
N LEU A 310 -26.69 -5.36 1.31
CA LEU A 310 -25.96 -6.03 2.40
C LEU A 310 -24.66 -6.70 1.94
N GLY A 311 -24.51 -6.99 0.64
CA GLY A 311 -23.33 -7.66 0.10
C GLY A 311 -22.00 -7.00 0.52
N PRO A 312 -21.82 -5.70 0.31
CA PRO A 312 -20.61 -5.00 0.73
C PRO A 312 -20.38 -5.02 2.25
N ILE A 313 -21.44 -4.88 3.06
CA ILE A 313 -21.36 -4.95 4.53
C ILE A 313 -20.81 -6.31 4.99
N LEU A 314 -21.37 -7.40 4.44
CA LEU A 314 -20.93 -8.76 4.76
C LEU A 314 -19.48 -9.03 4.32
N LYS A 315 -19.08 -8.50 3.17
CA LYS A 315 -17.69 -8.60 2.68
C LYS A 315 -16.72 -7.86 3.58
N VAL A 316 -17.06 -6.65 4.04
CA VAL A 316 -16.24 -5.91 5.02
C VAL A 316 -16.08 -6.73 6.29
N SER A 317 -17.17 -7.26 6.86
CA SER A 317 -17.09 -8.11 8.05
C SER A 317 -16.16 -9.31 7.84
N ALA A 318 -16.31 -10.04 6.72
CA ALA A 318 -15.46 -11.19 6.40
C ALA A 318 -13.98 -10.79 6.23
N LEU A 319 -13.70 -9.67 5.57
CA LEU A 319 -12.34 -9.15 5.38
C LEU A 319 -11.70 -8.79 6.72
N ILE A 320 -12.40 -8.03 7.56
CA ILE A 320 -11.88 -7.61 8.86
C ILE A 320 -11.63 -8.82 9.77
N SER A 321 -12.54 -9.79 9.83
CA SER A 321 -12.29 -11.04 10.55
C SER A 321 -11.05 -11.79 10.02
N SER A 322 -10.86 -11.81 8.71
CA SER A 322 -9.67 -12.41 8.08
C SER A 322 -8.37 -11.63 8.39
N PHE A 323 -8.45 -10.31 8.57
CA PHE A 323 -7.33 -9.46 8.95
C PHE A 323 -6.94 -9.68 10.41
N VAL A 324 -7.91 -9.68 11.33
CA VAL A 324 -7.68 -9.93 12.77
C VAL A 324 -7.01 -11.27 13.01
N ALA A 325 -7.38 -12.31 12.25
CA ALA A 325 -6.76 -13.63 12.36
C ALA A 325 -5.24 -13.64 12.06
N ARG A 326 -4.73 -12.63 11.34
CA ARG A 326 -3.30 -12.49 10.95
C ARG A 326 -2.60 -11.32 11.62
N TRP A 327 -3.36 -10.46 12.29
CA TRP A 327 -2.87 -9.22 12.91
C TRP A 327 -3.65 -8.98 14.20
N GLU A 328 -3.07 -9.40 15.32
CA GLU A 328 -3.71 -9.38 16.65
C GLU A 328 -4.17 -7.96 17.05
N SER A 329 -3.34 -6.95 16.80
CA SER A 329 -3.70 -5.54 17.05
C SER A 329 -4.87 -5.04 16.19
N GLY A 330 -5.29 -5.81 15.20
CA GLY A 330 -6.45 -5.54 14.36
C GLY A 330 -7.79 -5.69 15.09
N ALA A 331 -7.84 -6.31 16.27
CA ALA A 331 -9.08 -6.57 17.01
C ALA A 331 -9.94 -5.29 17.21
N VAL A 332 -9.29 -4.15 17.45
CA VAL A 332 -9.95 -2.83 17.59
C VAL A 332 -10.76 -2.46 16.36
N TYR A 333 -10.27 -2.80 15.15
CA TYR A 333 -10.96 -2.53 13.90
C TYR A 333 -12.21 -3.42 13.73
N ALA A 334 -12.15 -4.67 14.17
CA ALA A 334 -13.33 -5.56 14.19
C ALA A 334 -14.39 -5.07 15.17
N GLU A 335 -13.99 -4.73 16.40
CA GLU A 335 -14.92 -4.22 17.43
C GLU A 335 -15.62 -2.92 16.97
N ALA A 336 -14.86 -1.99 16.39
CA ALA A 336 -15.41 -0.75 15.86
C ALA A 336 -16.40 -1.00 14.72
N TRP A 337 -16.06 -1.89 13.79
CA TRP A 337 -16.94 -2.26 12.68
C TRP A 337 -18.22 -2.95 13.15
N GLU A 338 -18.11 -3.94 14.04
CA GLU A 338 -19.26 -4.66 14.59
C GLU A 338 -20.21 -3.71 15.34
N THR A 339 -19.66 -2.78 16.13
CA THR A 339 -20.44 -1.75 16.82
C THR A 339 -21.20 -0.88 15.82
N PHE A 340 -20.53 -0.40 14.79
CA PHE A 340 -21.15 0.43 13.75
C PHE A 340 -22.25 -0.33 12.99
N VAL A 341 -21.99 -1.58 12.66
CA VAL A 341 -22.91 -2.44 11.94
C VAL A 341 -24.14 -2.79 12.80
N GLN A 342 -23.99 -2.97 14.12
CA GLN A 342 -25.12 -3.08 15.05
C GLN A 342 -25.98 -1.81 15.06
N LEU A 343 -25.37 -0.62 15.00
CA LEU A 343 -26.11 0.64 14.88
C LEU A 343 -26.87 0.71 13.54
N LEU A 344 -26.24 0.29 12.44
CA LEU A 344 -26.88 0.23 11.12
C LEU A 344 -28.13 -0.66 11.13
N TRP A 345 -28.05 -1.86 11.72
CA TRP A 345 -29.19 -2.78 11.83
C TRP A 345 -30.35 -2.26 12.67
N ASN A 346 -30.10 -1.33 13.59
CA ASN A 346 -31.16 -0.68 14.34
C ASN A 346 -31.85 0.45 13.55
N MET A 347 -31.29 0.87 12.41
CA MET A 347 -31.80 1.98 11.59
C MET A 347 -32.36 1.55 10.22
N VAL A 348 -31.98 0.38 9.72
CA VAL A 348 -32.48 -0.25 8.47
C VAL A 348 -33.49 -1.32 8.83
#